data_AF-A0A6C1T5S0-F1
#
_entry.id   AF-A0A6C1T5S0-F1
#
_cell.length_a   1.000
_cell.length_b   1.000
_cell.length_c   1.000
_cell.angle_alpha   90.00
_cell.angle_beta   90.00
_cell.angle_gamma   90.00
#
_symmetry.space_group_name_H-M   'P 1'
#
loop_
_entity.id
_entity.type
_entity.pdbx_description
1 polymer ?
#
loop_
_entity_poly.entity_id
_entity_poly.type
_entity_poly.pdbx_seq_one_letter_code
_entity_poly.pdbx_strand_id
1 'polypeptide(L)'
;MQGESARLGANLAAIGVLLAVVAAALTGLGAGWRAWVACLIWSALWVTAALGMGDAASRKWLAGTLRRSTYTQIYTTLIRRLLTPLWTRFCDPAPDKAPWPTQFRAALTWRLYDRALLIAVVYPILLLVGQWVVTGAEGRVGSFVVLPEAVFWPERTVVILMLLIVSAGFLGRKLASASQRPAVAKLADWLPLLAAAIAGTGAVTFAGAGAGTFALAGAIVLAVGAAATGAIAMAIAFVIAAALAVAGVGAAAFAGVFAGAVALAVVVKYLDKSARPRAARALVTGGVVLFAPVLAFTVDWSTIPGDFRTVFLFLAVLPLLNALFDVVSYAATLSLTRRGLQSRLPLLWGVADLALACLLFLALGATLVAAIHGLNLLAGVLLLDLVALFDGVTSTPGAYFWLYAMLFSTILPTALHAALSLLGLQGIWPRAPRRRVAIWVESADASALQTFRASLALGMVWTVPLLLLVAIIWALWALSAPAILWLLSRYLDALIWIATHPIGAM
;
A
#
# COMPACT_ATOMS: atom_id res chain seq x y z
N MET A 1 -40.84 16.97 -0.45
CA MET A 1 -39.89 16.13 -1.22
C MET A 1 -39.86 16.47 -2.72
N GLN A 2 -40.98 16.65 -3.42
CA GLN A 2 -40.96 16.98 -4.87
C GLN A 2 -40.24 18.30 -5.24
N GLY A 3 -40.22 19.29 -4.34
CA GLY A 3 -39.51 20.55 -4.58
C GLY A 3 -37.98 20.48 -4.43
N GLU A 4 -37.44 19.52 -3.68
CA GLU A 4 -35.98 19.39 -3.47
C GLU A 4 -35.32 18.67 -4.65
N SER A 5 -35.96 17.61 -5.17
CA SER A 5 -35.47 16.87 -6.33
C SER A 5 -35.43 17.73 -7.60
N ALA A 6 -36.45 18.56 -7.82
CA ALA A 6 -36.50 19.48 -8.96
C ALA A 6 -35.38 20.52 -8.92
N ARG A 7 -35.03 21.04 -7.73
CA ARG A 7 -33.95 22.02 -7.54
C ARG A 7 -32.57 21.39 -7.70
N LEU A 8 -32.37 20.17 -7.21
CA LEU A 8 -31.14 19.42 -7.44
C LEU A 8 -30.91 19.19 -8.93
N GLY A 9 -31.96 18.78 -9.66
CA GLY A 9 -31.93 18.59 -11.10
C GLY A 9 -31.53 19.85 -11.87
N ALA A 10 -32.12 21.01 -11.54
CA ALA A 10 -31.78 22.28 -12.17
C ALA A 10 -30.32 22.70 -11.92
N ASN A 11 -29.80 22.49 -10.71
CA ASN A 11 -28.39 22.78 -10.39
C ASN A 11 -27.43 21.84 -11.12
N LEU A 12 -27.74 20.55 -11.19
CA LEU A 12 -26.92 19.58 -11.93
C LEU A 12 -26.91 19.90 -13.43
N ALA A 13 -28.04 20.35 -13.99
CA ALA A 13 -28.12 20.81 -15.37
C ALA A 13 -27.25 22.06 -15.61
N ALA A 14 -27.33 23.06 -14.74
CA ALA A 14 -26.50 24.27 -14.83
C ALA A 14 -24.99 23.96 -14.72
N ILE A 15 -24.62 23.02 -13.83
CA ILE A 15 -23.24 22.52 -13.73
C ILE A 15 -22.85 21.82 -15.04
N GLY A 16 -23.69 20.93 -15.57
CA GLY A 16 -23.43 20.23 -16.82
C GLY A 16 -23.17 21.18 -17.99
N VAL A 17 -23.97 22.26 -18.12
CA VAL A 17 -23.75 23.30 -19.14
C VAL A 17 -22.41 24.01 -18.94
N LEU A 18 -22.08 24.42 -17.71
CA LEU A 18 -20.79 25.10 -17.47
C LEU A 18 -19.61 24.17 -17.75
N LEU A 19 -19.69 22.89 -17.35
CA LEU A 19 -18.67 21.90 -17.64
C LEU A 19 -18.49 21.68 -19.14
N ALA A 20 -19.58 21.65 -19.92
CA ALA A 20 -19.51 21.56 -21.37
C ALA A 20 -18.83 22.79 -21.99
N VAL A 21 -19.13 24.00 -21.50
CA VAL A 21 -18.49 25.24 -21.97
C VAL A 21 -16.99 25.24 -21.64
N VAL A 22 -16.60 24.86 -20.42
CA VAL A 22 -15.19 24.78 -20.03
C VAL A 22 -14.44 23.73 -20.83
N ALA A 23 -15.04 22.55 -21.05
CA ALA A 23 -14.47 21.51 -21.88
C ALA A 23 -14.27 21.99 -23.34
N ALA A 24 -15.29 22.64 -23.92
CA ALA A 24 -15.19 23.22 -25.26
C ALA A 24 -14.07 24.28 -25.36
N ALA A 25 -13.93 25.13 -24.34
CA ALA A 25 -12.86 26.12 -24.26
C ALA A 25 -11.47 25.46 -24.16
N LEU A 26 -11.30 24.43 -23.33
CA LEU A 26 -10.03 23.70 -23.19
C LEU A 26 -9.63 23.03 -24.51
N THR A 27 -10.59 22.43 -25.22
CA THR A 27 -10.36 21.84 -26.55
C THR A 27 -9.98 22.91 -27.56
N GLY A 28 -10.73 24.02 -27.62
CA GLY A 28 -10.48 25.12 -28.56
C GLY A 28 -9.14 25.82 -28.35
N LEU A 29 -8.64 25.85 -27.11
CA LEU A 29 -7.34 26.42 -26.76
C LEU A 29 -6.17 25.45 -26.92
N GLY A 30 -6.40 24.20 -27.36
CA GLY A 30 -5.34 23.19 -27.46
C GLY A 30 -4.69 22.89 -26.10
N ALA A 31 -5.46 22.96 -25.01
CA ALA A 31 -4.92 22.86 -23.66
C ALA A 31 -4.27 21.49 -23.43
N GLY A 32 -3.04 21.48 -22.90
CA GLY A 32 -2.35 20.24 -22.57
C GLY A 32 -3.08 19.43 -21.48
N TRP A 33 -2.78 18.13 -21.39
CA TRP A 33 -3.43 17.20 -20.46
C TRP A 33 -3.44 17.66 -18.98
N ARG A 34 -2.46 18.45 -18.56
CA ARG A 34 -2.39 19.02 -17.20
C ARG A 34 -3.55 19.96 -16.89
N ALA A 35 -3.95 20.79 -17.86
CA ALA A 35 -5.08 21.70 -17.72
C ALA A 35 -6.39 20.92 -17.63
N TRP A 36 -6.52 19.84 -18.41
CA TRP A 36 -7.64 18.91 -18.31
C TRP A 36 -7.75 18.27 -16.93
N VAL A 37 -6.65 17.74 -16.38
CA VAL A 37 -6.65 17.15 -15.03
C VAL A 37 -7.07 18.18 -13.98
N ALA A 38 -6.52 19.41 -14.03
CA ALA A 38 -6.89 20.47 -13.10
C ALA A 38 -8.38 20.84 -13.19
N CYS A 39 -8.91 20.93 -14.42
CA CYS A 39 -10.32 21.19 -14.66
C CYS A 39 -11.22 20.06 -14.12
N LEU A 40 -10.84 18.80 -14.35
CA LEU A 40 -11.58 17.64 -13.85
C LEU A 40 -11.62 17.62 -12.32
N ILE A 41 -10.50 17.89 -11.65
CA ILE A 41 -10.43 17.99 -10.18
C ILE A 41 -11.33 19.13 -9.67
N TRP A 42 -11.25 20.31 -10.29
CA TRP A 42 -12.11 21.45 -9.95
C TRP A 42 -13.59 21.12 -10.10
N SER A 43 -13.95 20.48 -11.23
CA SER A 43 -15.32 20.05 -11.54
C SER A 43 -15.84 19.05 -10.52
N ALA A 44 -15.03 18.05 -10.17
CA ALA A 44 -15.40 17.04 -9.18
C ALA A 44 -15.64 17.65 -7.79
N LEU A 45 -14.78 18.58 -7.36
CA LEU A 45 -14.93 19.29 -6.09
C LEU A 45 -16.17 20.20 -6.10
N TRP A 46 -16.46 20.86 -7.22
CA TRP A 46 -17.64 21.69 -7.36
C TRP A 46 -18.95 20.88 -7.37
N VAL A 47 -18.99 19.76 -8.10
CA VAL A 47 -20.12 18.82 -8.05
C VAL A 47 -20.33 18.30 -6.62
N THR A 48 -19.25 17.94 -5.93
CA THR A 48 -19.32 17.52 -4.52
C THR A 48 -19.90 18.62 -3.63
N ALA A 49 -19.50 19.87 -3.83
CA ALA A 49 -20.06 21.02 -3.11
C ALA A 49 -21.55 21.19 -3.41
N ALA A 50 -21.97 21.03 -4.66
CA ALA A 50 -23.36 21.12 -5.06
C ALA A 50 -24.23 20.00 -4.47
N LEU A 51 -23.74 18.77 -4.47
CA LEU A 51 -24.41 17.63 -3.81
C LEU A 51 -24.54 17.88 -2.30
N GLY A 52 -23.52 18.42 -1.66
CA GLY A 52 -23.55 18.80 -0.24
C GLY A 52 -24.53 19.93 0.10
N MET A 53 -25.05 20.66 -0.90
CA MET A 53 -26.14 21.62 -0.69
C MET A 53 -27.52 20.96 -0.71
N GLY A 54 -27.64 19.70 -1.16
CA GLY A 54 -28.91 19.01 -1.40
C GLY A 54 -29.74 18.79 -0.14
N ASP A 55 -29.11 18.62 1.03
CA ASP A 55 -29.80 18.38 2.29
C ASP A 55 -29.44 19.41 3.37
N ALA A 56 -30.40 19.71 4.26
CA ALA A 56 -30.25 20.73 5.29
C ALA A 56 -29.16 20.40 6.32
N ALA A 57 -28.93 19.12 6.61
CA ALA A 57 -27.94 18.70 7.59
C ALA A 57 -26.51 18.95 7.07
N SER A 58 -26.24 18.60 5.81
CA SER A 58 -24.97 18.88 5.13
C SER A 58 -24.72 20.38 5.00
N ARG A 59 -25.72 21.18 4.62
CA ARG A 59 -25.59 22.66 4.59
C ARG A 59 -25.19 23.21 5.96
N LYS A 60 -25.90 22.81 7.02
CA LYS A 60 -25.61 23.23 8.40
C LYS A 60 -24.20 22.81 8.83
N TRP A 61 -23.78 21.58 8.49
CA TRP A 61 -22.43 21.09 8.79
C TRP A 61 -21.35 21.87 8.03
N LEU A 62 -21.53 22.11 6.73
CA LEU A 62 -20.58 22.85 5.88
C LEU A 62 -20.44 24.31 6.34
N ALA A 63 -21.55 25.00 6.59
CA ALA A 63 -21.54 26.37 7.11
C ALA A 63 -20.89 26.45 8.50
N GLY A 64 -21.21 25.51 9.39
CA GLY A 64 -20.57 25.40 10.71
C GLY A 64 -19.06 25.17 10.60
N THR A 65 -18.63 24.35 9.65
CA THR A 65 -17.22 24.05 9.36
C THR A 65 -16.49 25.31 8.89
N LEU A 66 -17.04 26.03 7.89
CA LEU A 66 -16.47 27.28 7.35
C LEU A 66 -16.28 28.39 8.41
N ARG A 67 -17.12 28.43 9.45
CA ARG A 67 -17.07 29.43 10.53
C ARG A 67 -15.93 29.21 11.53
N ARG A 68 -15.38 27.99 11.60
CA ARG A 68 -14.29 27.64 12.52
C ARG A 68 -12.99 28.37 12.14
N SER A 69 -12.15 28.64 13.13
CA SER A 69 -10.89 29.38 12.95
C SER A 69 -9.89 28.60 12.08
N THR A 70 -9.77 27.29 12.30
CA THR A 70 -8.78 26.44 11.61
C THR A 70 -9.30 25.79 10.33
N TYR A 71 -10.63 25.63 10.17
CA TYR A 71 -11.27 24.93 9.05
C TYR A 71 -10.66 23.55 8.73
N THR A 72 -10.24 22.82 9.77
CA THR A 72 -9.66 21.47 9.68
C THR A 72 -10.68 20.34 9.89
N GLN A 73 -11.96 20.68 10.06
CA GLN A 73 -12.98 19.73 10.53
C GLN A 73 -13.19 18.57 9.55
N ILE A 74 -13.13 18.83 8.24
CA ILE A 74 -13.24 17.78 7.21
C ILE A 74 -12.14 16.74 7.39
N TYR A 75 -10.87 17.19 7.43
CA TYR A 75 -9.71 16.33 7.72
C TYR A 75 -9.91 15.58 9.04
N THR A 76 -10.22 16.28 10.13
CA THR A 76 -10.31 15.64 11.45
C THR A 76 -11.43 14.61 11.55
N THR A 77 -12.56 14.83 10.86
CA THR A 77 -13.70 13.91 10.88
C THR A 77 -13.38 12.64 10.11
N LEU A 78 -12.85 12.79 8.88
CA LEU A 78 -12.47 11.68 8.03
C LEU A 78 -11.35 10.85 8.65
N ILE A 79 -10.26 11.51 9.06
CA ILE A 79 -9.09 10.84 9.61
C ILE A 79 -9.41 10.19 10.96
N ARG A 80 -10.16 10.84 11.86
CA ARG A 80 -10.52 10.22 13.14
C ARG A 80 -11.34 8.94 12.91
N ARG A 81 -12.24 8.93 11.93
CA ARG A 81 -13.05 7.75 11.57
C ARG A 81 -12.18 6.60 11.06
N LEU A 82 -11.15 6.88 10.26
CA LEU A 82 -10.25 5.87 9.70
C LEU A 82 -9.18 5.41 10.71
N LEU A 83 -8.61 6.35 11.46
CA LEU A 83 -7.47 6.13 12.35
C LEU A 83 -7.85 5.47 13.66
N THR A 84 -9.00 5.81 14.26
CA THR A 84 -9.39 5.28 15.58
C THR A 84 -9.52 3.74 15.57
N PRO A 85 -10.18 3.12 14.57
CA PRO A 85 -10.22 1.66 14.47
C PRO A 85 -8.84 1.02 14.27
N LEU A 86 -7.98 1.62 13.44
CA LEU A 86 -6.62 1.12 13.21
C LEU A 86 -5.78 1.21 14.48
N TRP A 87 -5.83 2.35 15.18
CA TRP A 87 -5.09 2.56 16.41
C TRP A 87 -5.53 1.58 17.50
N THR A 88 -6.83 1.49 17.77
CA THR A 88 -7.38 0.61 18.82
C THR A 88 -7.07 -0.86 18.55
N ARG A 89 -7.00 -1.27 17.27
CA ARG A 89 -6.68 -2.63 16.88
C ARG A 89 -5.19 -2.96 16.99
N PHE A 90 -4.33 -2.06 16.50
CA PHE A 90 -2.91 -2.37 16.28
C PHE A 90 -1.94 -1.65 17.21
N CYS A 91 -2.36 -0.64 17.97
CA CYS A 91 -1.47 0.17 18.80
C CYS A 91 -1.84 0.04 20.28
N ASP A 92 -0.87 0.33 21.16
CA ASP A 92 -1.12 0.42 22.59
C ASP A 92 -1.87 1.74 22.92
N PRO A 93 -2.66 1.76 24.00
CA PRO A 93 -3.36 2.98 24.40
C PRO A 93 -2.34 4.07 24.76
N ALA A 94 -2.51 5.24 24.15
CA ALA A 94 -1.70 6.42 24.42
C ALA A 94 -2.62 7.64 24.57
N PRO A 95 -2.36 8.54 25.55
CA PRO A 95 -3.08 9.78 25.68
C PRO A 95 -3.04 10.57 24.38
N ASP A 96 -4.17 11.18 23.98
CA ASP A 96 -4.24 11.94 22.75
C ASP A 96 -3.13 13.01 22.69
N LYS A 97 -2.96 13.78 23.77
CA LYS A 97 -2.00 14.89 23.82
C LYS A 97 -0.55 14.47 24.12
N ALA A 98 -0.23 13.17 24.12
CA ALA A 98 1.13 12.70 24.38
C ALA A 98 2.12 13.23 23.32
N PRO A 99 3.40 13.46 23.66
CA PRO A 99 4.40 13.88 22.68
C PRO A 99 4.63 12.78 21.63
N TRP A 100 5.10 13.15 20.44
CA TRP A 100 5.27 12.23 19.31
C TRP A 100 6.07 10.96 19.65
N PRO A 101 7.22 11.02 20.36
CA PRO A 101 7.96 9.81 20.72
C PRO A 101 7.15 8.80 21.54
N THR A 102 6.26 9.27 22.42
CA THR A 102 5.36 8.40 23.19
C THR A 102 4.31 7.76 22.29
N GLN A 103 3.75 8.50 21.35
CA GLN A 103 2.79 7.96 20.38
C GLN A 103 3.45 6.96 19.42
N PHE A 104 4.65 7.28 18.92
CA PHE A 104 5.43 6.39 18.06
C PHE A 104 5.75 5.07 18.77
N ARG A 105 6.22 5.14 20.03
CA ARG A 105 6.46 3.93 20.84
C ARG A 105 5.19 3.11 21.07
N ALA A 106 4.05 3.76 21.28
CA ALA A 106 2.76 3.08 21.42
C ALA A 106 2.26 2.46 20.10
N ALA A 107 2.70 2.97 18.95
CA ALA A 107 2.40 2.38 17.65
C ALA A 107 3.32 1.19 17.31
N LEU A 108 4.55 1.17 17.84
CA LEU A 108 5.50 0.06 17.71
C LEU A 108 5.08 -1.17 18.53
N THR A 109 4.01 -1.82 18.11
CA THR A 109 3.53 -3.05 18.74
C THR A 109 3.77 -4.26 17.86
N TRP A 110 3.69 -5.43 18.49
CA TRP A 110 3.69 -6.71 17.79
C TRP A 110 2.51 -6.87 16.83
N ARG A 111 1.34 -6.29 17.13
CA ARG A 111 0.16 -6.42 16.25
C ARG A 111 0.35 -5.66 14.95
N LEU A 112 1.03 -4.51 15.01
CA LEU A 112 1.41 -3.76 13.82
C LEU A 112 2.50 -4.51 13.04
N TYR A 113 3.50 -5.04 13.74
CA TYR A 113 4.56 -5.86 13.14
C TYR A 113 4.01 -7.10 12.43
N ASP A 114 3.11 -7.83 13.07
CA ASP A 114 2.42 -8.99 12.52
C ASP A 114 1.76 -8.68 11.17
N ARG A 115 1.08 -7.54 11.10
CA ARG A 115 0.38 -7.10 9.88
C ARG A 115 1.31 -6.53 8.83
N ALA A 116 2.34 -5.79 9.21
CA ALA A 116 3.33 -5.29 8.27
C ALA A 116 4.05 -6.46 7.58
N LEU A 117 4.46 -7.47 8.34
CA LEU A 117 5.09 -8.69 7.82
C LEU A 117 4.16 -9.46 6.86
N LEU A 118 2.88 -9.57 7.23
CA LEU A 118 1.85 -10.13 6.39
C LEU A 118 1.72 -9.40 5.04
N ILE A 119 1.59 -8.09 5.11
CA ILE A 119 1.37 -7.22 3.96
C ILE A 119 2.60 -7.29 3.05
N ALA A 120 3.79 -7.24 3.64
CA ALA A 120 5.06 -7.28 2.93
C ALA A 120 5.23 -8.53 2.07
N VAL A 121 4.73 -9.67 2.54
CA VAL A 121 4.76 -10.94 1.78
C VAL A 121 3.64 -11.00 0.75
N VAL A 122 2.45 -10.48 1.08
CA VAL A 122 1.25 -10.62 0.24
C VAL A 122 1.25 -9.63 -0.94
N TYR A 123 1.66 -8.37 -0.74
CA TYR A 123 1.52 -7.38 -1.81
C TYR A 123 2.40 -7.66 -3.05
N PRO A 124 3.68 -8.12 -2.96
CA PRO A 124 4.50 -8.33 -4.16
C PRO A 124 3.85 -9.37 -5.07
N ILE A 125 3.30 -10.41 -4.44
CA ILE A 125 2.54 -11.47 -5.07
C ILE A 125 1.26 -10.91 -5.72
N LEU A 126 0.46 -10.13 -4.97
CA LEU A 126 -0.77 -9.54 -5.50
C LEU A 126 -0.50 -8.56 -6.65
N LEU A 127 0.62 -7.83 -6.63
CA LEU A 127 1.01 -6.91 -7.69
C LEU A 127 1.44 -7.67 -8.95
N LEU A 128 2.24 -8.72 -8.80
CA LEU A 128 2.64 -9.61 -9.90
C LEU A 128 1.42 -10.27 -10.55
N VAL A 129 0.56 -10.90 -9.75
CA VAL A 129 -0.66 -11.54 -10.23
C VAL A 129 -1.64 -10.52 -10.79
N GLY A 130 -1.80 -9.38 -10.13
CA GLY A 130 -2.70 -8.30 -10.56
C GLY A 130 -2.29 -7.72 -11.91
N GLN A 131 -0.99 -7.46 -12.10
CA GLN A 131 -0.44 -7.02 -13.39
C GLN A 131 -0.73 -8.07 -14.46
N TRP A 132 -0.39 -9.34 -14.23
CA TRP A 132 -0.66 -10.42 -15.17
C TRP A 132 -2.16 -10.56 -15.51
N VAL A 133 -3.04 -10.49 -14.51
CA VAL A 133 -4.50 -10.53 -14.71
C VAL A 133 -4.97 -9.41 -15.62
N VAL A 134 -4.50 -8.18 -15.39
CA VAL A 134 -4.92 -6.99 -16.15
C VAL A 134 -4.32 -6.99 -17.55
N THR A 135 -3.01 -7.20 -17.68
CA THR A 135 -2.28 -7.03 -18.94
C THR A 135 -2.23 -8.28 -19.79
N GLY A 136 -2.28 -9.47 -19.21
CA GLY A 136 -1.98 -10.74 -19.89
C GLY A 136 -0.50 -10.97 -20.19
N ALA A 137 0.31 -9.91 -20.19
CA ALA A 137 1.77 -9.98 -20.31
C ALA A 137 2.42 -10.82 -19.22
N GLU A 138 3.58 -11.39 -19.52
CA GLU A 138 4.35 -12.23 -18.60
C GLU A 138 4.57 -11.56 -17.24
N GLY A 139 4.23 -12.27 -16.17
CA GLY A 139 4.63 -11.92 -14.82
C GLY A 139 6.04 -12.44 -14.57
N ARG A 140 7.04 -11.55 -14.62
CA ARG A 140 8.46 -11.91 -14.41
C ARG A 140 8.97 -11.47 -13.05
N VAL A 141 9.89 -12.26 -12.51
CA VAL A 141 10.71 -11.91 -11.34
C VAL A 141 12.17 -12.07 -11.77
N GLY A 142 12.81 -10.96 -12.12
CA GLY A 142 14.09 -10.98 -12.84
C GLY A 142 13.95 -11.64 -14.20
N SER A 143 14.84 -12.59 -14.52
CA SER A 143 14.78 -13.39 -15.75
C SER A 143 13.70 -14.48 -15.72
N PHE A 144 13.26 -14.89 -14.52
CA PHE A 144 12.34 -16.00 -14.36
C PHE A 144 10.90 -15.60 -14.70
N VAL A 145 10.28 -16.36 -15.60
CA VAL A 145 8.86 -16.22 -15.95
C VAL A 145 8.04 -16.97 -14.92
N VAL A 146 7.42 -16.21 -14.01
CA VAL A 146 6.57 -16.74 -12.95
C VAL A 146 5.17 -17.06 -13.48
N LEU A 147 4.62 -16.16 -14.29
CA LEU A 147 3.35 -16.31 -14.96
C LEU A 147 3.59 -16.09 -16.47
N PRO A 148 3.46 -17.12 -17.32
CA PRO A 148 3.64 -16.98 -18.75
C PRO A 148 2.56 -16.07 -19.33
N GLU A 149 2.84 -15.51 -20.50
CA GLU A 149 1.88 -14.71 -21.23
C GLU A 149 0.59 -15.52 -21.46
N ALA A 150 -0.56 -14.90 -21.20
CA ALA A 150 -1.83 -15.59 -21.27
C ALA A 150 -2.95 -14.72 -21.84
N VAL A 151 -3.76 -15.35 -22.69
CA VAL A 151 -5.03 -14.79 -23.14
C VAL A 151 -6.00 -14.73 -21.95
N PHE A 152 -7.04 -13.91 -22.03
CA PHE A 152 -7.94 -13.68 -20.88
C PHE A 152 -8.72 -14.95 -20.48
N TRP A 153 -9.10 -15.75 -21.47
CA TRP A 153 -9.85 -16.98 -21.28
C TRP A 153 -9.11 -18.14 -21.97
N PRO A 154 -8.93 -19.30 -21.30
CA PRO A 154 -9.45 -19.66 -19.96
C PRO A 154 -8.54 -19.33 -18.77
N GLU A 155 -7.24 -19.09 -18.97
CA GLU A 155 -6.22 -19.17 -17.92
C GLU A 155 -6.38 -18.09 -16.83
N ARG A 156 -6.52 -16.82 -17.24
CA ARG A 156 -6.67 -15.71 -16.28
C ARG A 156 -7.97 -15.80 -15.50
N THR A 157 -9.03 -16.30 -16.12
CA THR A 157 -10.34 -16.40 -15.45
C THR A 157 -10.36 -17.46 -14.36
N VAL A 158 -9.64 -18.57 -14.52
CA VAL A 158 -9.48 -19.58 -13.47
C VAL A 158 -8.76 -19.00 -12.25
N VAL A 159 -7.68 -18.24 -12.46
CA VAL A 159 -6.93 -17.58 -11.36
C VAL A 159 -7.79 -16.54 -10.65
N ILE A 160 -8.54 -15.71 -11.39
CA ILE A 160 -9.49 -14.75 -10.80
C ILE A 160 -10.54 -15.50 -9.96
N LEU A 161 -11.11 -16.58 -10.49
CA LEU A 161 -12.12 -17.36 -9.78
C LEU A 161 -11.55 -17.96 -8.49
N MET A 162 -10.32 -18.49 -8.51
CA MET A 162 -9.64 -18.97 -7.30
C MET A 162 -9.48 -17.85 -6.26
N LEU A 163 -8.95 -16.69 -6.68
CA LEU A 163 -8.78 -15.54 -5.78
C LEU A 163 -10.13 -15.07 -5.19
N LEU A 164 -11.20 -15.09 -5.99
CA LEU A 164 -12.55 -14.76 -5.54
C LEU A 164 -13.08 -15.78 -4.54
N ILE A 165 -12.94 -17.10 -4.79
CA ILE A 165 -13.37 -18.15 -3.87
C ILE A 165 -12.65 -18.03 -2.53
N VAL A 166 -11.34 -17.79 -2.56
CA VAL A 166 -10.49 -17.64 -1.37
C VAL A 166 -10.91 -16.40 -0.59
N SER A 167 -11.03 -15.25 -1.27
CA SER A 167 -11.46 -13.99 -0.67
C SER A 167 -12.87 -14.11 -0.07
N ALA A 168 -13.79 -14.77 -0.78
CA ALA A 168 -15.14 -15.05 -0.32
C ALA A 168 -15.14 -16.00 0.89
N GLY A 169 -14.26 -16.99 0.93
CA GLY A 169 -14.07 -17.86 2.10
C GLY A 169 -13.68 -17.07 3.34
N PHE A 170 -12.71 -16.15 3.23
CA PHE A 170 -12.29 -15.32 4.36
C PHE A 170 -13.31 -14.29 4.80
N LEU A 171 -13.95 -13.60 3.85
CA LEU A 171 -15.04 -12.70 4.14
C LEU A 171 -16.20 -13.47 4.79
N GLY A 172 -16.48 -14.66 4.27
CA GLY A 172 -17.42 -15.64 4.80
C GLY A 172 -17.10 -16.02 6.24
N ARG A 173 -15.84 -16.30 6.61
CA ARG A 173 -15.47 -16.63 8.00
C ARG A 173 -15.67 -15.45 8.94
N LYS A 174 -15.35 -14.24 8.48
CA LYS A 174 -15.57 -13.01 9.27
C LYS A 174 -17.06 -12.73 9.47
N LEU A 175 -17.90 -13.04 8.48
CA LEU A 175 -19.35 -12.94 8.60
C LEU A 175 -19.92 -14.09 9.43
N ALA A 176 -19.34 -15.30 9.31
CA ALA A 176 -19.72 -16.48 10.05
C ALA A 176 -19.42 -16.35 11.55
N SER A 177 -18.33 -15.69 11.93
CA SER A 177 -18.04 -15.41 13.34
C SER A 177 -19.04 -14.45 13.99
N ALA A 178 -19.80 -13.70 13.18
CA ALA A 178 -20.93 -12.90 13.63
C ALA A 178 -22.29 -13.61 13.48
N SER A 179 -22.33 -14.80 12.86
CA SER A 179 -23.54 -15.57 12.59
C SER A 179 -23.67 -16.72 13.59
N GLN A 180 -24.87 -16.89 14.17
CA GLN A 180 -25.13 -18.03 15.06
C GLN A 180 -25.38 -19.35 14.29
N ARG A 181 -25.41 -19.31 12.95
CA ARG A 181 -25.73 -20.50 12.14
C ARG A 181 -24.47 -21.33 11.84
N PRO A 182 -24.36 -22.57 12.35
CA PRO A 182 -23.17 -23.40 12.18
C PRO A 182 -22.93 -23.80 10.70
N ALA A 183 -23.97 -23.80 9.87
CA ALA A 183 -23.85 -24.05 8.43
C ALA A 183 -23.01 -22.99 7.71
N VAL A 184 -23.10 -21.71 8.13
CA VAL A 184 -22.34 -20.60 7.52
C VAL A 184 -20.86 -20.71 7.87
N ALA A 185 -20.54 -21.10 9.11
CA ALA A 185 -19.16 -21.36 9.53
C ALA A 185 -18.55 -22.54 8.75
N LYS A 186 -19.28 -23.67 8.66
CA LYS A 186 -18.84 -24.82 7.86
C LYS A 186 -18.59 -24.45 6.39
N LEU A 187 -19.51 -23.74 5.75
CA LEU A 187 -19.35 -23.32 4.35
C LEU A 187 -18.11 -22.43 4.16
N ALA A 188 -17.87 -21.50 5.08
CA ALA A 188 -16.71 -20.60 5.04
C ALA A 188 -15.37 -21.32 5.28
N ASP A 189 -15.37 -22.43 6.02
CA ASP A 189 -14.19 -23.28 6.21
C ASP A 189 -13.89 -24.13 4.96
N TRP A 190 -14.93 -24.59 4.26
CA TRP A 190 -14.79 -25.37 3.02
C TRP A 190 -14.32 -24.57 1.80
N LEU A 191 -14.66 -23.27 1.71
CA LEU A 191 -14.33 -22.46 0.53
C LEU A 191 -12.81 -22.41 0.20
N PRO A 192 -11.90 -22.21 1.17
CA PRO A 192 -10.46 -22.26 0.87
C PRO A 192 -9.95 -23.67 0.53
N LEU A 193 -10.56 -24.72 1.09
CA LEU A 193 -10.25 -26.10 0.71
C LEU A 193 -10.67 -26.39 -0.74
N LEU A 194 -11.83 -25.88 -1.15
CA LEU A 194 -12.30 -25.97 -2.53
C LEU A 194 -11.36 -25.24 -3.48
N ALA A 195 -10.92 -24.02 -3.14
CA ALA A 195 -9.93 -23.30 -3.94
C ALA A 195 -8.61 -24.06 -4.07
N ALA A 196 -8.11 -24.64 -2.97
CA ALA A 196 -6.91 -25.47 -2.98
C ALA A 196 -7.09 -26.73 -3.83
N ALA A 197 -8.27 -27.38 -3.77
CA ALA A 197 -8.60 -28.52 -4.60
C ALA A 197 -8.60 -28.16 -6.09
N ILE A 198 -9.26 -27.07 -6.49
CA ILE A 198 -9.28 -26.57 -7.88
C ILE A 198 -7.84 -26.24 -8.34
N ALA A 199 -7.01 -25.67 -7.47
CA ALA A 199 -5.60 -25.39 -7.79
C ALA A 199 -4.79 -26.67 -8.01
N GLY A 200 -5.03 -27.69 -7.18
CA GLY A 200 -4.44 -29.02 -7.32
C GLY A 200 -4.84 -29.71 -8.61
N THR A 201 -6.12 -29.71 -8.97
CA THR A 201 -6.58 -30.31 -10.24
C THR A 201 -6.05 -29.56 -11.45
N GLY A 202 -6.01 -28.22 -11.40
CA GLY A 202 -5.41 -27.39 -12.45
C GLY A 202 -3.95 -27.75 -12.71
N ALA A 203 -3.15 -27.87 -11.64
CA ALA A 203 -1.75 -28.26 -11.74
C ALA A 203 -1.53 -29.64 -12.37
N VAL A 204 -2.44 -30.60 -12.11
CA VAL A 204 -2.38 -31.96 -12.69
C VAL A 204 -2.83 -31.97 -14.15
N THR A 205 -3.82 -31.17 -14.54
CA THR A 205 -4.32 -31.12 -15.93
C THR A 205 -3.39 -30.39 -16.89
N PHE A 206 -2.56 -29.46 -16.40
CA PHE A 206 -1.60 -28.69 -17.21
C PHE A 206 -0.18 -29.25 -17.04
N ALA A 207 0.03 -30.52 -17.39
CA ALA A 207 1.30 -31.27 -17.22
C ALA A 207 2.51 -30.78 -18.08
N GLY A 208 2.52 -29.52 -18.52
CA GLY A 208 3.65 -28.86 -19.20
C GLY A 208 4.22 -27.70 -18.39
N ALA A 209 4.82 -26.71 -19.05
CA ALA A 209 5.36 -25.48 -18.42
C ALA A 209 4.35 -24.71 -17.53
N GLY A 210 3.05 -25.03 -17.62
CA GLY A 210 2.00 -24.51 -16.74
C GLY A 210 1.89 -25.18 -15.36
N ALA A 211 2.47 -26.37 -15.12
CA ALA A 211 2.37 -27.02 -13.80
C ALA A 211 3.01 -26.17 -12.68
N GLY A 212 4.12 -25.49 -12.99
CA GLY A 212 4.79 -24.57 -12.06
C GLY A 212 3.95 -23.33 -11.75
N THR A 213 3.16 -22.84 -12.70
CA THR A 213 2.34 -21.62 -12.54
C THR A 213 1.12 -21.90 -11.66
N PHE A 214 0.49 -23.06 -11.80
CA PHE A 214 -0.61 -23.49 -10.93
C PHE A 214 -0.13 -23.88 -9.52
N ALA A 215 1.03 -24.52 -9.39
CA ALA A 215 1.62 -24.83 -8.08
C ALA A 215 1.95 -23.55 -7.31
N LEU A 216 2.53 -22.55 -7.99
CA LEU A 216 2.82 -21.26 -7.38
C LEU A 216 1.54 -20.46 -7.11
N ALA A 217 0.56 -20.43 -8.03
CA ALA A 217 -0.73 -19.77 -7.79
C ALA A 217 -1.47 -20.40 -6.60
N GLY A 218 -1.44 -21.73 -6.47
CA GLY A 218 -1.95 -22.44 -5.30
C GLY A 218 -1.20 -22.08 -4.01
N ALA A 219 0.13 -22.00 -4.06
CA ALA A 219 0.93 -21.58 -2.92
C ALA A 219 0.68 -20.12 -2.52
N ILE A 220 0.50 -19.23 -3.50
CA ILE A 220 0.11 -17.83 -3.33
C ILE A 220 -1.26 -17.75 -2.65
N VAL A 221 -2.24 -18.49 -3.15
CA VAL A 221 -3.58 -18.56 -2.59
C VAL A 221 -3.56 -19.05 -1.14
N LEU A 222 -2.77 -20.08 -0.85
CA LEU A 222 -2.61 -20.62 0.49
C LEU A 222 -1.84 -19.66 1.41
N ALA A 223 -0.84 -18.94 0.92
CA ALA A 223 -0.11 -17.91 1.67
C ALA A 223 -1.02 -16.72 2.01
N VAL A 224 -1.80 -16.23 1.04
CA VAL A 224 -2.83 -15.19 1.24
C VAL A 224 -3.88 -15.67 2.23
N GLY A 225 -4.23 -16.96 2.19
CA GLY A 225 -5.19 -17.53 3.12
C GLY A 225 -4.68 -17.74 4.54
N ALA A 226 -3.44 -18.22 4.70
CA ALA A 226 -2.75 -18.29 5.98
C ALA A 226 -2.55 -16.89 6.58
N ALA A 227 -2.32 -15.90 5.71
CA ALA A 227 -2.24 -14.51 6.11
C ALA A 227 -3.57 -13.99 6.69
N ALA A 228 -4.70 -14.37 6.10
CA ALA A 228 -6.01 -13.97 6.60
C ALA A 228 -6.36 -14.58 7.99
N THR A 229 -5.78 -15.73 8.37
CA THR A 229 -5.95 -16.33 9.71
C THR A 229 -4.97 -15.79 10.77
N GLY A 230 -4.02 -14.93 10.37
CA GLY A 230 -3.04 -14.33 11.30
C GLY A 230 -1.91 -15.27 11.72
N ALA A 231 -1.64 -16.33 10.96
CA ALA A 231 -0.54 -17.24 11.22
C ALA A 231 0.67 -16.90 10.35
N ILE A 232 1.44 -15.86 10.72
CA ILE A 232 2.59 -15.37 9.94
C ILE A 232 3.61 -16.48 9.66
N ALA A 233 3.95 -17.27 10.68
CA ALA A 233 4.96 -18.31 10.54
C ALA A 233 4.52 -19.38 9.53
N MET A 234 3.21 -19.59 9.36
CA MET A 234 2.68 -20.41 8.28
C MET A 234 2.77 -19.73 6.91
N ALA A 235 2.50 -18.42 6.81
CA ALA A 235 2.62 -17.69 5.55
C ALA A 235 4.09 -17.64 5.06
N ILE A 236 5.02 -17.36 5.97
CA ILE A 236 6.47 -17.39 5.72
C ILE A 236 6.91 -18.82 5.37
N ALA A 237 6.49 -19.83 6.15
CA ALA A 237 6.75 -21.23 5.82
C ALA A 237 6.27 -21.58 4.41
N PHE A 238 5.06 -21.17 4.04
CA PHE A 238 4.47 -21.50 2.75
C PHE A 238 5.21 -20.83 1.60
N VAL A 239 5.58 -19.56 1.75
CA VAL A 239 6.28 -18.79 0.73
C VAL A 239 7.68 -19.33 0.52
N ILE A 240 8.40 -19.64 1.61
CA ILE A 240 9.71 -20.25 1.53
C ILE A 240 9.62 -21.67 0.95
N ALA A 241 8.68 -22.47 1.43
CA ALA A 241 8.52 -23.84 0.97
C ALA A 241 8.11 -23.87 -0.51
N ALA A 242 7.28 -22.93 -0.97
CA ALA A 242 6.99 -22.73 -2.38
C ALA A 242 8.23 -22.31 -3.17
N ALA A 243 9.04 -21.36 -2.66
CA ALA A 243 10.28 -20.96 -3.30
C ALA A 243 11.28 -22.12 -3.41
N LEU A 244 11.42 -22.95 -2.38
CA LEU A 244 12.30 -24.13 -2.37
C LEU A 244 11.78 -25.27 -3.24
N ALA A 245 10.46 -25.48 -3.30
CA ALA A 245 9.83 -26.45 -4.19
C ALA A 245 10.02 -26.05 -5.66
N VAL A 246 9.82 -24.77 -5.97
CA VAL A 246 10.08 -24.20 -7.29
C VAL A 246 11.58 -24.31 -7.62
N ALA A 247 12.46 -24.09 -6.65
CA ALA A 247 13.92 -24.21 -6.81
C ALA A 247 14.44 -25.66 -6.93
N GLY A 248 13.58 -26.68 -6.87
CA GLY A 248 13.97 -28.07 -7.08
C GLY A 248 14.85 -28.67 -5.98
N VAL A 249 14.91 -28.07 -4.79
CA VAL A 249 15.83 -28.43 -3.67
C VAL A 249 15.46 -29.78 -3.01
N GLY A 250 14.58 -30.57 -3.61
CA GLY A 250 14.14 -31.87 -3.12
C GLY A 250 13.13 -31.77 -1.97
N ALA A 251 12.24 -32.76 -1.88
CA ALA A 251 11.16 -32.81 -0.89
C ALA A 251 11.65 -32.80 0.57
N ALA A 252 12.89 -33.25 0.83
CA ALA A 252 13.48 -33.28 2.16
C ALA A 252 13.82 -31.87 2.69
N ALA A 253 14.40 -31.00 1.86
CA ALA A 253 14.69 -29.61 2.24
C ALA A 253 13.39 -28.82 2.49
N PHE A 254 12.38 -29.05 1.64
CA PHE A 254 11.02 -28.53 1.84
C PHE A 254 10.45 -28.93 3.21
N ALA A 255 10.50 -30.23 3.54
CA ALA A 255 9.96 -30.74 4.80
C ALA A 255 10.70 -30.17 6.02
N GLY A 256 12.03 -30.05 5.96
CA GLY A 256 12.84 -29.49 7.05
C GLY A 256 12.53 -28.01 7.32
N VAL A 257 12.45 -27.20 6.27
CA VAL A 257 12.15 -25.76 6.40
C VAL A 257 10.71 -25.53 6.84
N PHE A 258 9.76 -26.30 6.29
CA PHE A 258 8.37 -26.24 6.73
C PHE A 258 8.22 -26.65 8.20
N ALA A 259 8.84 -27.76 8.62
CA ALA A 259 8.81 -28.22 10.01
C ALA A 259 9.45 -27.21 10.96
N GLY A 260 10.59 -26.62 10.58
CA GLY A 260 11.25 -25.57 11.37
C GLY A 260 10.38 -24.32 11.54
N ALA A 261 9.72 -23.88 10.48
CA ALA A 261 8.83 -22.72 10.53
C ALA A 261 7.55 -22.99 11.35
N VAL A 262 6.98 -24.21 11.25
CA VAL A 262 5.85 -24.64 12.10
C VAL A 262 6.28 -24.72 13.57
N ALA A 263 7.46 -25.28 13.86
CA ALA A 263 8.00 -25.33 15.22
C ALA A 263 8.19 -23.92 15.80
N LEU A 264 8.76 -23.00 15.00
CA LEU A 264 8.87 -21.59 15.37
C LEU A 264 7.49 -20.97 15.66
N ALA A 265 6.50 -21.21 14.80
CA ALA A 265 5.12 -20.75 14.99
C ALA A 265 4.54 -21.19 16.34
N VAL A 266 4.73 -22.48 16.67
CA VAL A 266 4.24 -23.09 17.90
C VAL A 266 4.94 -22.46 19.11
N VAL A 267 6.27 -22.31 19.08
CA VAL A 267 7.05 -21.70 20.16
C VAL A 267 6.63 -20.25 20.37
N VAL A 268 6.46 -19.47 19.31
CA VAL A 268 6.02 -18.07 19.39
C VAL A 268 4.64 -17.97 20.01
N LYS A 269 3.69 -18.80 19.56
CA LYS A 269 2.32 -18.85 20.11
C LYS A 269 2.33 -19.25 21.58
N TYR A 270 3.20 -20.18 21.97
CA TYR A 270 3.36 -20.60 23.35
C TYR A 270 3.94 -19.48 24.23
N LEU A 271 4.99 -18.79 23.77
CA LEU A 271 5.62 -17.69 24.49
C LEU A 271 4.69 -16.47 24.65
N ASP A 272 3.87 -16.19 23.63
CA ASP A 272 2.87 -15.12 23.67
C ASP A 272 1.78 -15.42 24.69
N LYS A 273 1.31 -16.67 24.75
CA LYS A 273 0.37 -17.15 25.79
C LYS A 273 0.98 -17.15 27.19
N SER A 274 2.29 -17.36 27.30
CA SER A 274 3.01 -17.45 28.58
C SER A 274 3.38 -16.08 29.18
N ALA A 275 2.73 -15.00 28.75
CA ALA A 275 3.01 -13.62 29.17
C ALA A 275 4.48 -13.17 28.97
N ARG A 276 5.22 -13.79 28.03
CA ARG A 276 6.58 -13.38 27.62
C ARG A 276 6.60 -12.82 26.20
N PRO A 277 5.77 -11.82 25.85
CA PRO A 277 5.64 -11.33 24.49
C PRO A 277 6.93 -10.70 23.97
N ARG A 278 7.81 -10.18 24.85
CA ARG A 278 9.11 -9.63 24.44
C ARG A 278 10.06 -10.71 23.90
N ALA A 279 10.10 -11.87 24.55
CA ALA A 279 10.92 -13.00 24.11
C ALA A 279 10.39 -13.58 22.80
N ALA A 280 9.07 -13.73 22.68
CA ALA A 280 8.42 -14.13 21.43
C ALA A 280 8.79 -13.19 20.26
N ARG A 281 8.74 -11.87 20.50
CA ARG A 281 9.11 -10.85 19.51
C ARG A 281 10.59 -10.94 19.11
N ALA A 282 11.49 -11.02 20.10
CA ALA A 282 12.92 -11.15 19.83
C ALA A 282 13.23 -12.42 19.03
N LEU A 283 12.56 -13.54 19.34
CA LEU A 283 12.70 -14.79 18.63
C LEU A 283 12.21 -14.69 17.18
N VAL A 284 11.06 -14.06 16.92
CA VAL A 284 10.57 -13.88 15.54
C VAL A 284 11.46 -12.92 14.76
N THR A 285 11.76 -11.75 15.33
CA THR A 285 12.61 -10.77 14.64
C THR A 285 14.00 -11.32 14.39
N GLY A 286 14.61 -11.96 15.40
CA GLY A 286 15.89 -12.65 15.25
C GLY A 286 15.82 -13.78 14.24
N GLY A 287 14.75 -14.60 14.28
CA GLY A 287 14.51 -15.65 13.29
C GLY A 287 14.41 -15.10 11.87
N VAL A 288 13.62 -14.04 11.66
CA VAL A 288 13.46 -13.37 10.36
C VAL A 288 14.78 -12.81 9.85
N VAL A 289 15.58 -12.16 10.70
CA VAL A 289 16.86 -11.55 10.33
C VAL A 289 17.93 -12.62 10.04
N LEU A 290 18.01 -13.68 10.86
CA LEU A 290 19.04 -14.70 10.74
C LEU A 290 18.72 -15.77 9.70
N PHE A 291 17.46 -15.94 9.33
CA PHE A 291 17.02 -16.98 8.43
C PHE A 291 17.70 -16.92 7.06
N ALA A 292 17.74 -15.74 6.42
CA ALA A 292 18.33 -15.59 5.10
C ALA A 292 19.85 -15.83 5.10
N PRO A 293 20.65 -15.24 6.02
CA PRO A 293 22.08 -15.56 6.16
C PRO A 293 22.36 -17.05 6.41
N VAL A 294 21.59 -17.69 7.29
CA VAL A 294 21.75 -19.12 7.58
C VAL A 294 21.53 -19.96 6.32
N LEU A 295 20.44 -19.72 5.59
CA LEU A 295 20.20 -20.43 4.33
C LEU A 295 21.26 -20.15 3.27
N ALA A 296 21.69 -18.90 3.13
CA ALA A 296 22.76 -18.52 2.21
C ALA A 296 24.03 -19.32 2.48
N PHE A 297 24.37 -19.52 3.76
CA PHE A 297 25.54 -20.25 4.19
C PHE A 297 25.41 -21.79 4.10
N THR A 298 24.22 -22.34 4.41
CA THR A 298 24.06 -23.80 4.54
C THR A 298 23.67 -24.52 3.26
N VAL A 299 23.04 -23.83 2.30
CA VAL A 299 22.56 -24.44 1.05
C VAL A 299 23.65 -24.33 -0.02
N ASP A 300 23.87 -25.42 -0.77
CA ASP A 300 24.75 -25.38 -1.94
C ASP A 300 24.03 -24.72 -3.13
N TRP A 301 24.07 -23.39 -3.16
CA TRP A 301 23.43 -22.58 -4.19
C TRP A 301 24.01 -22.78 -5.59
N SER A 302 25.21 -23.35 -5.71
CA SER A 302 25.83 -23.63 -7.01
C SER A 302 25.01 -24.63 -7.84
N THR A 303 24.31 -25.55 -7.16
CA THR A 303 23.47 -26.57 -7.77
C THR A 303 22.07 -26.07 -8.15
N ILE A 304 21.68 -24.89 -7.65
CA ILE A 304 20.37 -24.29 -7.91
C ILE A 304 20.47 -23.40 -9.16
N PRO A 305 19.59 -23.56 -10.17
CA PRO A 305 19.55 -22.67 -11.34
C PRO A 305 19.36 -21.19 -10.97
N GLY A 306 20.02 -20.28 -11.70
CA GLY A 306 20.06 -18.84 -11.38
C GLY A 306 18.69 -18.17 -11.26
N ASP A 307 17.74 -18.55 -12.11
CA ASP A 307 16.35 -18.09 -12.06
C ASP A 307 15.69 -18.34 -10.69
N PHE A 308 15.94 -19.51 -10.10
CA PHE A 308 15.37 -19.88 -8.81
C PHE A 308 16.03 -19.17 -7.63
N ARG A 309 17.31 -18.80 -7.75
CA ARG A 309 18.00 -17.97 -6.74
C ARG A 309 17.35 -16.59 -6.63
N THR A 310 16.96 -16.02 -7.76
CA THR A 310 16.25 -14.73 -7.80
C THR A 310 14.84 -14.84 -7.19
N VAL A 311 14.13 -15.94 -7.47
CA VAL A 311 12.82 -16.21 -6.85
C VAL A 311 12.92 -16.33 -5.33
N PHE A 312 13.95 -17.01 -4.82
CA PHE A 312 14.21 -17.08 -3.37
C PHE A 312 14.37 -15.70 -2.75
N LEU A 313 15.20 -14.83 -3.34
CA LEU A 313 15.38 -13.46 -2.86
C LEU A 313 14.05 -12.69 -2.89
N PHE A 314 13.31 -12.78 -3.99
CA PHE A 314 12.06 -12.05 -4.17
C PHE A 314 10.94 -12.49 -3.22
N LEU A 315 10.81 -13.79 -2.96
CA LEU A 315 9.74 -14.32 -2.13
C LEU A 315 10.09 -14.36 -0.64
N ALA A 316 11.36 -14.59 -0.30
CA ALA A 316 11.79 -14.75 1.09
C ALA A 316 12.53 -13.51 1.61
N VAL A 317 13.61 -13.07 0.96
CA VAL A 317 14.50 -12.07 1.57
C VAL A 317 13.94 -10.66 1.49
N LEU A 318 13.55 -10.21 0.29
CA LEU A 318 13.11 -8.83 0.07
C LEU A 318 11.86 -8.48 0.90
N PRO A 319 10.79 -9.31 0.94
CA PRO A 319 9.61 -9.04 1.75
C PRO A 319 9.90 -8.95 3.25
N LEU A 320 10.80 -9.80 3.75
CA LEU A 320 11.16 -9.83 5.17
C LEU A 320 11.92 -8.57 5.59
N LEU A 321 12.88 -8.12 4.77
CA LEU A 321 13.58 -6.86 5.01
C LEU A 321 12.62 -5.66 4.87
N ASN A 322 11.77 -5.68 3.85
CA ASN A 322 10.76 -4.66 3.62
C ASN A 322 9.81 -4.52 4.81
N ALA A 323 9.37 -5.64 5.39
CA ALA A 323 8.49 -5.67 6.55
C ALA A 323 9.08 -4.89 7.74
N LEU A 324 10.39 -4.96 7.98
CA LEU A 324 11.04 -4.23 9.08
C LEU A 324 10.89 -2.72 8.89
N PHE A 325 11.09 -2.23 7.67
CA PHE A 325 10.92 -0.82 7.32
C PHE A 325 9.44 -0.40 7.32
N ASP A 326 8.54 -1.27 6.85
CA ASP A 326 7.10 -1.05 6.86
C ASP A 326 6.59 -0.83 8.29
N VAL A 327 7.07 -1.60 9.28
CA VAL A 327 6.67 -1.42 10.69
C VAL A 327 6.99 -0.02 11.17
N VAL A 328 8.22 0.42 10.91
CA VAL A 328 8.71 1.75 11.34
C VAL A 328 7.94 2.85 10.60
N SER A 329 7.75 2.68 9.29
CA SER A 329 6.97 3.59 8.44
C SER A 329 5.53 3.70 8.93
N TYR A 330 4.84 2.58 9.17
CA TYR A 330 3.45 2.57 9.63
C TYR A 330 3.32 3.17 11.03
N ALA A 331 4.26 2.88 11.94
CA ALA A 331 4.25 3.47 13.27
C ALA A 331 4.45 5.00 13.21
N ALA A 332 5.33 5.46 12.32
CA ALA A 332 5.52 6.88 12.06
C ALA A 332 4.26 7.52 11.47
N THR A 333 3.68 6.96 10.40
CA THR A 333 2.46 7.46 9.76
C THR A 333 1.31 7.51 10.75
N LEU A 334 1.05 6.45 11.55
CA LEU A 334 -0.05 6.43 12.52
C LEU A 334 0.14 7.49 13.61
N SER A 335 1.35 7.64 14.15
CA SER A 335 1.65 8.63 15.20
C SER A 335 1.63 10.07 14.68
N LEU A 336 2.16 10.33 13.48
CA LEU A 336 2.13 11.65 12.84
C LEU A 336 0.70 12.03 12.39
N THR A 337 -0.10 11.06 11.95
CA THR A 337 -1.52 11.27 11.64
C THR A 337 -2.30 11.67 12.90
N ARG A 338 -2.07 10.99 14.04
CA ARG A 338 -2.69 11.39 15.34
C ARG A 338 -2.27 12.79 15.75
N ARG A 339 -1.01 13.16 15.49
CA ARG A 339 -0.53 14.52 15.74
C ARG A 339 -1.19 15.54 14.80
N GLY A 340 -1.37 15.18 13.53
CA GLY A 340 -2.10 15.95 12.52
C GLY A 340 -3.53 16.29 12.95
N LEU A 341 -4.23 15.36 13.61
CA LEU A 341 -5.59 15.59 14.16
C LEU A 341 -5.66 16.72 15.20
N GLN A 342 -4.55 17.09 15.83
CA GLN A 342 -4.46 18.15 16.83
C GLN A 342 -3.85 19.44 16.28
N SER A 343 -3.31 19.39 15.06
CA SER A 343 -2.64 20.50 14.43
C SER A 343 -3.62 21.48 13.82
N ARG A 344 -3.23 22.76 13.79
CA ARG A 344 -3.91 23.78 12.98
C ARG A 344 -3.61 23.62 11.49
N LEU A 345 -2.46 23.03 11.17
CA LEU A 345 -2.00 22.74 9.81
C LEU A 345 -1.64 21.25 9.73
N PRO A 346 -2.61 20.36 9.46
CA PRO A 346 -2.36 18.93 9.28
C PRO A 346 -1.36 18.64 8.16
N LEU A 347 -1.31 19.50 7.13
CA LEU A 347 -0.38 19.36 6.02
C LEU A 347 1.08 19.25 6.46
N LEU A 348 1.52 20.01 7.47
CA LEU A 348 2.90 19.94 7.95
C LEU A 348 3.26 18.55 8.47
N TRP A 349 2.30 17.86 9.10
CA TRP A 349 2.50 16.50 9.60
C TRP A 349 2.44 15.47 8.47
N GLY A 350 1.63 15.69 7.44
CA GLY A 350 1.64 14.87 6.22
C GLY A 350 2.96 15.00 5.44
N VAL A 351 3.51 16.22 5.35
CA VAL A 351 4.82 16.47 4.72
C VAL A 351 5.96 15.88 5.55
N ALA A 352 5.92 16.01 6.88
CA ALA A 352 6.93 15.41 7.76
C ALA A 352 6.92 13.88 7.67
N ASP A 353 5.74 13.27 7.60
CA ASP A 353 5.57 11.83 7.37
C ASP A 353 6.15 11.42 6.01
N LEU A 354 5.83 12.16 4.93
CA LEU A 354 6.38 11.90 3.61
C LEU A 354 7.91 12.03 3.56
N ALA A 355 8.48 13.05 4.20
CA ALA A 355 9.93 13.19 4.29
C ALA A 355 10.58 12.01 5.04
N LEU A 356 10.00 11.58 6.15
CA LEU A 356 10.47 10.40 6.88
C LEU A 356 10.35 9.12 6.06
N ALA A 357 9.25 8.94 5.32
CA ALA A 357 9.08 7.81 4.41
C ALA A 357 10.11 7.80 3.28
N CYS A 358 10.45 8.97 2.70
CA CYS A 358 11.53 9.08 1.72
C CYS A 358 12.88 8.67 2.32
N LEU A 359 13.19 9.08 3.55
CA LEU A 359 14.42 8.68 4.24
C LEU A 359 14.45 7.16 4.50
N LEU A 360 13.35 6.59 4.99
CA LEU A 360 13.22 5.15 5.20
C LEU A 360 13.32 4.36 3.89
N PHE A 361 12.77 4.89 2.80
CA PHE A 361 12.86 4.28 1.47
C PHE A 361 14.30 4.25 0.94
N LEU A 362 15.06 5.34 1.09
CA LEU A 362 16.49 5.37 0.75
C LEU A 362 17.29 4.42 1.64
N ALA A 363 17.02 4.39 2.95
CA ALA A 363 17.68 3.46 3.86
C ALA A 363 17.35 1.99 3.54
N LEU A 364 16.11 1.70 3.14
CA LEU A 364 15.69 0.38 2.67
C LEU A 364 16.48 -0.02 1.42
N GLY A 365 16.57 0.85 0.41
CA GLY A 365 17.33 0.58 -0.81
C GLY A 365 18.79 0.21 -0.52
N ALA A 366 19.47 0.99 0.32
CA ALA A 366 20.83 0.68 0.76
C ALA A 366 20.92 -0.65 1.53
N THR A 367 19.95 -0.93 2.42
CA THR A 367 19.90 -2.17 3.20
C THR A 367 19.70 -3.38 2.31
N LEU A 368 18.83 -3.30 1.29
CA LEU A 368 18.58 -4.40 0.35
C LEU A 368 19.84 -4.73 -0.47
N VAL A 369 20.52 -3.71 -0.99
CA VAL A 369 21.78 -3.89 -1.75
C VAL A 369 22.85 -4.52 -0.86
N ALA A 370 23.05 -3.98 0.35
CA ALA A 370 24.00 -4.52 1.32
C ALA A 370 23.68 -5.97 1.72
N ALA A 371 22.40 -6.27 1.96
CA ALA A 371 21.95 -7.62 2.32
C ALA A 371 22.18 -8.61 1.18
N ILE A 372 21.79 -8.25 -0.06
CA ILE A 372 22.00 -9.12 -1.23
C ILE A 372 23.49 -9.36 -1.47
N HIS A 373 24.32 -8.32 -1.39
CA HIS A 373 25.76 -8.46 -1.51
C HIS A 373 26.33 -9.40 -0.44
N GLY A 374 25.95 -9.22 0.83
CA GLY A 374 26.34 -10.12 1.91
C GLY A 374 25.88 -11.57 1.72
N LEU A 375 24.66 -11.77 1.21
CA LEU A 375 24.15 -13.11 0.90
C LEU A 375 24.89 -13.76 -0.28
N ASN A 376 25.27 -12.99 -1.31
CA ASN A 376 26.13 -13.49 -2.40
C ASN A 376 27.49 -13.97 -1.87
N LEU A 377 28.09 -13.22 -0.94
CA LEU A 377 29.35 -13.61 -0.29
C LEU A 377 29.19 -14.90 0.53
N LEU A 378 28.12 -15.00 1.32
CA LEU A 378 27.82 -16.19 2.13
C LEU A 378 27.52 -17.43 1.28
N ALA A 379 26.82 -17.25 0.15
CA ALA A 379 26.48 -18.33 -0.76
C ALA A 379 27.64 -18.78 -1.67
N GLY A 380 28.71 -17.99 -1.76
CA GLY A 380 29.84 -18.25 -2.67
C GLY A 380 29.49 -18.14 -4.17
N VAL A 381 28.25 -17.78 -4.50
CA VAL A 381 27.75 -17.59 -5.88
C VAL A 381 26.81 -16.38 -5.90
N LEU A 382 26.64 -15.79 -7.08
CA LEU A 382 25.65 -14.73 -7.27
C LEU A 382 24.23 -15.32 -7.15
N LEU A 383 23.53 -14.94 -6.08
CA LEU A 383 22.09 -15.14 -5.92
C LEU A 383 21.30 -14.12 -6.75
N LEU A 384 21.81 -12.89 -6.81
CA LEU A 384 21.36 -11.84 -7.72
C LEU A 384 22.56 -10.98 -8.13
N ASP A 385 22.71 -10.79 -9.43
CA ASP A 385 23.72 -9.90 -9.99
C ASP A 385 23.25 -8.44 -9.87
N LEU A 386 23.78 -7.75 -8.86
CA LEU A 386 23.43 -6.36 -8.57
C LEU A 386 23.93 -5.39 -9.66
N VAL A 387 25.05 -5.68 -10.31
CA VAL A 387 25.60 -4.80 -11.36
C VAL A 387 24.71 -4.89 -12.60
N ALA A 388 24.40 -6.11 -13.05
CA ALA A 388 23.48 -6.32 -14.16
C ALA A 388 22.08 -5.77 -13.85
N LEU A 389 21.63 -5.85 -12.58
CA LEU A 389 20.36 -5.25 -12.15
C LEU A 389 20.37 -3.73 -12.34
N PHE A 390 21.39 -3.01 -11.88
CA PHE A 390 21.46 -1.55 -12.02
C PHE A 390 21.55 -1.12 -13.50
N ASP A 391 22.32 -1.84 -14.30
CA ASP A 391 22.41 -1.60 -15.76
C ASP A 391 21.06 -1.84 -16.43
N GLY A 392 20.37 -2.92 -16.05
CA GLY A 392 19.04 -3.27 -16.54
C GLY A 392 17.99 -2.22 -16.18
N VAL A 393 17.94 -1.79 -14.91
CA VAL A 393 17.02 -0.76 -14.42
C VAL A 393 17.23 0.56 -15.16
N THR A 394 18.46 0.90 -15.52
CA THR A 394 18.80 2.15 -16.22
C THR A 394 18.48 2.07 -17.71
N SER A 395 18.76 0.93 -18.36
CA SER A 395 18.56 0.74 -19.80
C SER A 395 17.13 0.36 -20.19
N THR A 396 16.45 -0.42 -19.35
CA THR A 396 15.12 -1.01 -19.63
C THR A 396 14.21 -0.97 -18.39
N PRO A 397 13.91 0.23 -17.83
CA PRO A 397 13.19 0.36 -16.56
C PRO A 397 11.84 -0.36 -16.52
N GLY A 398 11.14 -0.47 -17.65
CA GLY A 398 9.86 -1.17 -17.75
C GLY A 398 9.94 -2.66 -17.36
N ALA A 399 11.06 -3.34 -17.61
CA ALA A 399 11.25 -4.74 -17.26
C ALA A 399 11.37 -4.98 -15.74
N TYR A 400 11.68 -3.93 -14.98
CA TYR A 400 11.88 -3.96 -13.53
C TYR A 400 10.70 -3.33 -12.77
N PHE A 401 9.52 -3.24 -13.40
CA PHE A 401 8.31 -2.73 -12.75
C PHE A 401 8.02 -3.40 -11.41
N TRP A 402 8.24 -4.71 -11.30
CA TRP A 402 8.04 -5.45 -10.05
C TRP A 402 8.88 -4.90 -8.88
N LEU A 403 10.12 -4.47 -9.17
CA LEU A 403 11.04 -3.93 -8.16
C LEU A 403 10.53 -2.56 -7.69
N TYR A 404 10.11 -1.71 -8.63
CA TYR A 404 9.49 -0.42 -8.29
C TYR A 404 8.19 -0.63 -7.49
N ALA A 405 7.32 -1.52 -7.96
CA ALA A 405 6.06 -1.82 -7.31
C ALA A 405 6.28 -2.33 -5.88
N MET A 406 7.33 -3.14 -5.67
CA MET A 406 7.72 -3.61 -4.35
C MET A 406 8.23 -2.49 -3.46
N LEU A 407 9.25 -1.75 -3.91
CA LEU A 407 9.86 -0.70 -3.11
C LEU A 407 8.86 0.43 -2.80
N PHE A 408 8.11 0.91 -3.79
CA PHE A 408 7.20 2.06 -3.62
C PHE A 408 5.93 1.73 -2.84
N SER A 409 5.59 0.45 -2.68
CA SER A 409 4.45 0.04 -1.83
C SER A 409 4.61 0.52 -0.37
N THR A 410 5.84 0.65 0.10
CA THR A 410 6.18 1.14 1.46
C THR A 410 5.81 2.61 1.68
N ILE A 411 5.84 3.41 0.61
CA ILE A 411 5.49 4.84 0.64
C ILE A 411 3.97 5.03 0.53
N LEU A 412 3.22 4.04 0.04
CA LEU A 412 1.81 4.20 -0.30
C LEU A 412 0.94 4.69 0.90
N PRO A 413 1.04 4.12 2.12
CA PRO A 413 0.25 4.62 3.25
C PRO A 413 0.60 6.06 3.64
N THR A 414 1.88 6.41 3.58
CA THR A 414 2.36 7.77 3.83
C THR A 414 1.89 8.75 2.76
N ALA A 415 1.96 8.37 1.48
CA ALA A 415 1.45 9.17 0.37
C ALA A 415 -0.06 9.40 0.51
N LEU A 416 -0.81 8.38 0.95
CA LEU A 416 -2.23 8.53 1.28
C LEU A 416 -2.44 9.51 2.45
N HIS A 417 -1.65 9.43 3.52
CA HIS A 417 -1.74 10.41 4.61
C HIS A 417 -1.41 11.83 4.13
N ALA A 418 -0.35 12.01 3.35
CA ALA A 418 -0.01 13.28 2.74
C ALA A 418 -1.16 13.82 1.87
N ALA A 419 -1.75 12.98 1.01
CA ALA A 419 -2.90 13.34 0.19
C ALA A 419 -4.12 13.73 1.03
N LEU A 420 -4.43 12.97 2.09
CA LEU A 420 -5.54 13.32 2.99
C LEU A 420 -5.25 14.60 3.78
N SER A 421 -3.98 14.87 4.13
CA SER A 421 -3.57 16.10 4.82
C SER A 421 -3.79 17.36 3.98
N LEU A 422 -3.90 17.23 2.64
CA LEU A 422 -4.29 18.31 1.73
C LEU A 422 -5.68 18.86 2.05
N LEU A 423 -6.57 18.06 2.64
CA LEU A 423 -7.87 18.55 3.14
C LEU A 423 -7.71 19.66 4.20
N GLY A 424 -6.58 19.69 4.90
CA GLY A 424 -6.22 20.74 5.85
C GLY A 424 -5.79 22.07 5.21
N LEU A 425 -5.46 22.10 3.92
CA LEU A 425 -5.05 23.33 3.19
C LEU A 425 -6.17 24.37 3.16
N GLN A 426 -7.42 23.93 3.21
CA GLN A 426 -8.57 24.82 3.27
C GLN A 426 -8.49 25.77 4.47
N GLY A 427 -7.80 25.34 5.54
CA GLY A 427 -7.49 26.16 6.71
C GLY A 427 -6.74 27.45 6.41
N ILE A 428 -5.93 27.46 5.34
CA ILE A 428 -5.16 28.63 4.88
C ILE A 428 -6.07 29.73 4.31
N TRP A 429 -7.26 29.36 3.80
CA TRP A 429 -8.18 30.34 3.23
C TRP A 429 -8.60 31.39 4.27
N PRO A 430 -8.55 32.70 3.95
CA PRO A 430 -8.82 33.74 4.94
C PRO A 430 -10.21 33.63 5.57
N ARG A 431 -10.31 33.91 6.88
CA ARG A 431 -11.56 33.70 7.63
C ARG A 431 -12.72 34.55 7.14
N ALA A 432 -12.47 35.79 6.75
CA ALA A 432 -13.50 36.74 6.29
C ALA A 432 -14.28 36.22 5.06
N PRO A 433 -13.65 35.84 3.95
CA PRO A 433 -14.36 35.25 2.82
C PRO A 433 -15.03 33.92 3.18
N ARG A 434 -14.42 33.05 4.00
CA ARG A 434 -15.10 31.81 4.44
C ARG A 434 -16.42 32.07 5.15
N ARG A 435 -16.49 33.09 6.01
CA ARG A 435 -17.72 33.46 6.71
C ARG A 435 -18.82 33.93 5.75
N ARG A 436 -18.46 34.65 4.69
CA ARG A 436 -19.42 35.03 3.63
C ARG A 436 -19.95 33.80 2.90
N VAL A 437 -19.06 32.87 2.52
CA VAL A 437 -19.45 31.59 1.90
C VAL A 437 -20.37 30.80 2.84
N ALA A 438 -20.10 30.79 4.14
CA ALA A 438 -20.97 30.10 5.12
C ALA A 438 -22.40 30.65 5.14
N ILE A 439 -22.57 31.97 5.01
CA ILE A 439 -23.90 32.59 4.92
C ILE A 439 -24.60 32.14 3.63
N TRP A 440 -23.88 32.09 2.51
CA TRP A 440 -24.44 31.63 1.23
C TRP A 440 -24.83 30.16 1.26
N VAL A 441 -24.05 29.33 1.96
CA VAL A 441 -24.36 27.90 2.17
C VAL A 441 -25.63 27.74 3.01
N GLU A 442 -25.83 28.54 4.05
CA GLU A 442 -27.07 28.49 4.86
C GLU A 442 -28.31 28.93 4.08
N SER A 443 -28.17 29.95 3.23
CA SER A 443 -29.28 30.46 2.42
C SER A 443 -29.43 29.75 1.06
N ALA A 444 -28.69 28.67 0.83
CA ALA A 444 -28.63 28.00 -0.48
C ALA A 444 -29.98 27.40 -0.92
N ASP A 445 -30.92 27.15 0.00
CA ASP A 445 -32.27 26.66 -0.29
C ASP A 445 -33.28 27.76 -0.65
N ALA A 446 -32.90 29.03 -0.54
CA ALA A 446 -33.78 30.15 -0.90
C ALA A 446 -34.04 30.23 -2.41
N SER A 447 -33.05 29.91 -3.26
CA SER A 447 -33.22 29.85 -4.72
C SER A 447 -32.11 29.04 -5.41
N ALA A 448 -32.36 28.57 -6.63
CA ALA A 448 -31.36 27.85 -7.44
C ALA A 448 -30.09 28.68 -7.68
N LEU A 449 -30.24 29.99 -7.91
CA LEU A 449 -29.11 30.90 -8.06
C LEU A 449 -28.24 30.97 -6.78
N GLN A 450 -28.87 30.97 -5.60
CA GLN A 450 -28.12 30.93 -4.33
C GLN A 450 -27.42 29.59 -4.13
N THR A 451 -28.05 28.46 -4.49
CA THR A 451 -27.40 27.15 -4.46
C THR A 451 -26.17 27.11 -5.37
N PHE A 452 -26.30 27.60 -6.61
CA PHE A 452 -25.20 27.68 -7.58
C PHE A 452 -24.06 28.55 -7.07
N ARG A 453 -24.37 29.75 -6.54
CA ARG A 453 -23.34 30.65 -6.00
C ARG A 453 -22.62 30.03 -4.80
N ALA A 454 -23.36 29.39 -3.89
CA ALA A 454 -22.81 28.74 -2.72
C ALA A 454 -21.89 27.57 -3.09
N SER A 455 -22.33 26.71 -4.03
CA SER A 455 -21.54 25.57 -4.48
C SER A 455 -20.27 26.00 -5.20
N LEU A 456 -20.35 27.00 -6.08
CA LEU A 456 -19.20 27.54 -6.81
C LEU A 456 -18.18 28.16 -5.85
N ALA A 457 -18.65 29.01 -4.93
CA ALA A 457 -17.78 29.64 -3.95
C ALA A 457 -17.12 28.62 -3.01
N LEU A 458 -17.86 27.58 -2.60
CA LEU A 458 -17.29 26.49 -1.82
C LEU A 458 -16.27 25.67 -2.61
N GLY A 459 -16.54 25.40 -3.89
CA GLY A 459 -15.59 24.78 -4.82
C GLY A 459 -14.29 25.55 -4.90
N MET A 460 -14.35 26.89 -5.04
CA MET A 460 -13.17 27.76 -5.04
C MET A 460 -12.37 27.69 -3.74
N VAL A 461 -13.05 27.68 -2.58
CA VAL A 461 -12.39 27.54 -1.26
C VAL A 461 -11.62 26.22 -1.17
N TRP A 462 -12.08 25.16 -1.84
CA TRP A 462 -11.41 23.86 -1.86
C TRP A 462 -10.29 23.78 -2.91
N THR A 463 -10.44 24.41 -4.07
CA THR A 463 -9.54 24.21 -5.21
C THR A 463 -8.37 25.19 -5.23
N VAL A 464 -8.58 26.46 -4.91
CA VAL A 464 -7.53 27.47 -5.01
C VAL A 464 -6.33 27.17 -4.09
N PRO A 465 -6.51 26.76 -2.81
CA PRO A 465 -5.37 26.35 -1.99
C PRO A 465 -4.57 25.17 -2.58
N LEU A 466 -5.24 24.22 -3.25
CA LEU A 466 -4.57 23.10 -3.92
C LEU A 466 -3.76 23.58 -5.11
N LEU A 467 -4.32 24.46 -5.95
CA LEU A 467 -3.61 25.03 -7.10
C LEU A 467 -2.39 25.86 -6.66
N LEU A 468 -2.53 26.65 -5.60
CA LEU A 468 -1.42 27.41 -5.01
C LEU A 468 -0.32 26.48 -4.50
N LEU A 469 -0.68 25.38 -3.81
CA LEU A 469 0.30 24.40 -3.38
C LEU A 469 1.01 23.75 -4.57
N VAL A 470 0.28 23.36 -5.62
CA VAL A 470 0.88 22.77 -6.83
C VAL A 470 1.85 23.76 -7.49
N ALA A 471 1.48 25.05 -7.57
CA ALA A 471 2.37 26.08 -8.10
C ALA A 471 3.63 26.26 -7.24
N ILE A 472 3.50 26.23 -5.91
CA ILE A 472 4.64 26.28 -4.97
C ILE A 472 5.54 25.06 -5.15
N ILE A 473 4.97 23.84 -5.19
CA ILE A 473 5.74 22.60 -5.40
C ILE A 473 6.46 22.64 -6.74
N TRP A 474 5.81 23.11 -7.81
CA TRP A 474 6.43 23.24 -9.12
C TRP A 474 7.56 24.26 -9.11
N ALA A 475 7.39 25.42 -8.47
CA ALA A 475 8.44 26.42 -8.34
C ALA A 475 9.64 25.88 -7.52
N LEU A 476 9.37 25.19 -6.41
CA LEU A 476 10.41 24.53 -5.61
C LEU A 476 11.15 23.48 -6.44
N TRP A 477 10.43 22.66 -7.20
CA TRP A 477 11.04 21.67 -8.10
C TRP A 477 11.90 22.35 -9.16
N ALA A 478 11.40 23.38 -9.85
CA ALA A 478 12.15 24.10 -10.87
C ALA A 478 13.46 24.69 -10.33
N LEU A 479 13.47 25.16 -9.08
CA LEU A 479 14.66 25.72 -8.43
C LEU A 479 15.62 24.66 -7.86
N SER A 480 15.10 23.51 -7.41
CA SER A 480 15.87 22.49 -6.68
C SER A 480 16.17 21.22 -7.47
N ALA A 481 15.55 21.01 -8.64
CA ALA A 481 15.69 19.79 -9.43
C ALA A 481 17.16 19.43 -9.72
N PRO A 482 18.06 20.36 -10.12
CA PRO A 482 19.47 20.02 -10.33
C PRO A 482 20.15 19.46 -9.07
N ALA A 483 19.88 20.06 -7.91
CA ALA A 483 20.45 19.62 -6.64
C ALA A 483 19.87 18.27 -6.18
N ILE A 484 18.56 18.06 -6.36
CA ILE A 484 17.90 16.77 -6.05
C ILE A 484 18.46 15.67 -6.95
N LEU A 485 18.57 15.91 -8.26
CA LEU A 485 19.12 14.94 -9.22
C LEU A 485 20.59 14.63 -8.92
N TRP A 486 21.39 15.63 -8.56
CA TRP A 486 22.77 15.42 -8.10
C TRP A 486 22.83 14.57 -6.82
N LEU A 487 21.96 14.81 -5.84
CA LEU A 487 21.93 14.01 -4.62
C LEU A 487 21.52 12.57 -4.91
N LEU A 488 20.51 12.36 -5.77
CA LEU A 488 20.06 11.03 -6.18
C LEU A 488 21.13 10.29 -6.99
N SER A 489 21.91 10.99 -7.82
CA SER A 489 23.03 10.37 -8.52
C SER A 489 24.11 9.91 -7.54
N ARG A 490 24.44 10.73 -6.52
CA ARG A 490 25.39 10.32 -5.46
C ARG A 490 24.89 9.14 -4.64
N TYR A 491 23.59 9.08 -4.39
CA TYR A 491 22.98 7.93 -3.74
C TYR A 491 23.09 6.67 -4.62
N LEU A 492 22.83 6.77 -5.92
CA LEU A 492 23.03 5.66 -6.86
C LEU A 492 24.50 5.20 -6.90
N ASP A 493 25.45 6.14 -6.97
CA ASP A 493 26.88 5.83 -6.91
C ASP A 493 27.23 5.04 -5.63
N ALA A 494 26.66 5.45 -4.49
CA ALA A 494 26.86 4.76 -3.22
C ALA A 494 26.27 3.35 -3.23
N LEU A 495 25.10 3.13 -3.85
CA LEU A 495 24.53 1.79 -4.00
C LEU A 495 25.40 0.89 -4.88
N ILE A 496 25.90 1.41 -6.01
CA ILE A 496 26.83 0.68 -6.88
C ILE A 496 28.14 0.35 -6.15
N TRP A 497 28.63 1.29 -5.33
CA TRP A 497 29.80 1.07 -4.50
C TRP A 497 29.58 -0.08 -3.49
N ILE A 498 28.46 -0.08 -2.75
CA ILE A 498 28.07 -1.18 -1.84
C ILE A 498 27.95 -2.52 -2.59
N ALA A 499 27.43 -2.50 -3.81
CA ALA A 499 27.24 -3.70 -4.61
C ALA A 499 28.57 -4.34 -5.07
N THR A 500 29.62 -3.53 -5.24
CA THR A 500 30.90 -3.94 -5.83
C THR A 500 32.01 -4.15 -4.80
N HIS A 501 31.96 -3.48 -3.64
CA HIS A 501 33.00 -3.53 -2.62
C HIS A 501 32.50 -4.26 -1.35
N PRO A 502 33.27 -5.22 -0.80
CA PRO A 502 32.88 -5.92 0.43
C PRO A 502 32.76 -4.95 1.60
N ILE A 503 31.63 -5.01 2.32
CA ILE A 503 31.41 -4.29 3.57
C ILE A 503 32.40 -4.84 4.62
N GLY A 504 33.49 -4.11 4.88
CA GLY A 504 34.57 -4.53 5.80
C GLY A 504 35.98 -4.48 5.21
N ALA A 505 36.14 -4.09 3.94
CA ALA A 505 37.45 -3.88 3.29
C ALA A 505 38.06 -2.47 3.51
N MET A 506 37.55 -1.71 4.50
CA MET A 506 38.13 -0.41 4.91
C MET A 506 38.98 -0.55 6.17
#